data_AF-A0A6B2L7U8-F1
#
_entry.id   AF-A0A6B2L7U8-F1
#
_cell.length_a   1.000
_cell.length_b   1.000
_cell.length_c   1.000
_cell.angle_alpha   90.00
_cell.angle_beta   90.00
_cell.angle_gamma   90.00
#
_symmetry.space_group_name_H-M   'P 1'
#
loop_
_entity.id
_entity.type
_entity.pdbx_description
1 polymer ?
#
loop_
_entity_poly.entity_id
_entity_poly.type
_entity_poly.pdbx_seq_one_letter_code
_entity_poly.pdbx_strand_id
1 'polypeptide(L)'
;MMHWGHANALRQSKALGDYLVVGVHSDAEILKNKGPPVMTEKERYEAVRACKWVDEVVEDAPYVTQLDVMDKYNCEICVHGDDISTTPDGRDTYELVKAAGRFRTVPRTVGVSTTQLVGRMLLLTKDHHEKYDNDQSALSVMTQPNLIEMTEGSKPKQSPYTGVGQYLPTSRRIVQFSSKHEPASTDKIVYIDGTFDLFHVGHVAILREAKKLGDYLIVGVLPDDVVNQKKGFGWPVMNLHERVLSVLSCRYADEVIIGAPWSLTEQFIKDQRVDVVARGSINDPAYKVTDDEFSDAFAVPKKLGILKDIQSPHSITTSDIVQRIIANRAQFVARNTKKEAKEIQDIHKDKT
;
A
#
# COMPACT_ATOMS: atom_id res chain seq x y z
N MET A 1 0.85 -1.84 -8.26
CA MET A 1 1.08 -1.96 -6.81
C MET A 1 -0.09 -1.30 -6.12
N MET A 2 -0.82 -2.03 -5.29
CA MET A 2 -1.91 -1.48 -4.49
C MET A 2 -1.31 -0.63 -3.35
N HIS A 3 -2.02 0.42 -2.93
CA HIS A 3 -1.64 1.29 -1.82
C HIS A 3 -2.90 1.89 -1.21
N TRP A 4 -2.78 2.57 -0.05
CA TRP A 4 -3.94 3.10 0.68
C TRP A 4 -4.83 4.05 -0.15
N GLY A 5 -4.27 4.77 -1.14
CA GLY A 5 -5.06 5.55 -2.10
C GLY A 5 -6.06 4.73 -2.94
N HIS A 6 -5.67 3.54 -3.40
CA HIS A 6 -6.59 2.60 -4.06
C HIS A 6 -7.65 2.11 -3.07
N ALA A 7 -7.23 1.78 -1.84
CA ALA A 7 -8.14 1.32 -0.80
C ALA A 7 -9.17 2.40 -0.42
N ASN A 8 -8.80 3.68 -0.38
CA ASN A 8 -9.76 4.77 -0.15
C ASN A 8 -10.70 4.96 -1.35
N ALA A 9 -10.25 4.75 -2.58
CA ALA A 9 -11.16 4.75 -3.74
C ALA A 9 -12.20 3.63 -3.60
N LEU A 10 -11.77 2.41 -3.27
CA LEU A 10 -12.66 1.27 -3.02
C LEU A 10 -13.63 1.52 -1.85
N ARG A 11 -13.15 2.13 -0.75
CA ARG A 11 -14.02 2.57 0.37
C ARG A 11 -15.10 3.55 -0.10
N GLN A 12 -14.73 4.53 -0.92
CA GLN A 12 -15.68 5.51 -1.44
C GLN A 12 -16.68 4.84 -2.38
N SER A 13 -16.23 3.94 -3.25
CA SER A 13 -17.10 3.17 -4.15
C SER A 13 -18.09 2.29 -3.37
N LYS A 14 -17.61 1.57 -2.34
CA LYS A 14 -18.47 0.77 -1.45
C LYS A 14 -19.46 1.63 -0.66
N ALA A 15 -19.22 2.92 -0.45
CA ALA A 15 -20.18 3.79 0.22
C ALA A 15 -21.34 4.25 -0.69
N LEU A 16 -21.27 3.97 -2.00
CA LEU A 16 -22.31 4.32 -2.97
C LEU A 16 -23.32 3.18 -3.20
N GLY A 17 -23.14 2.02 -2.57
CA GLY A 17 -24.04 0.87 -2.68
C GLY A 17 -23.74 -0.19 -1.62
N ASP A 18 -24.41 -1.34 -1.69
CA ASP A 18 -24.30 -2.37 -0.65
C ASP A 18 -23.31 -3.47 -0.97
N TYR A 19 -22.88 -3.60 -2.24
CA TYR A 19 -21.96 -4.63 -2.74
C TYR A 19 -20.97 -4.03 -3.74
N LEU A 20 -19.69 -4.37 -3.62
CA LEU A 20 -18.61 -3.88 -4.44
C LEU A 20 -17.89 -5.04 -5.14
N VAL A 21 -18.11 -5.13 -6.45
CA VAL A 21 -17.37 -5.98 -7.37
C VAL A 21 -16.19 -5.18 -7.95
N VAL A 22 -14.99 -5.75 -7.93
CA VAL A 22 -13.80 -5.12 -8.50
C VAL A 22 -13.22 -5.97 -9.61
N GLY A 23 -13.28 -5.45 -10.84
CA GLY A 23 -12.58 -6.02 -11.99
C GLY A 23 -11.09 -5.72 -11.94
N VAL A 24 -10.26 -6.75 -12.12
CA VAL A 24 -8.80 -6.62 -12.17
C VAL A 24 -8.30 -7.26 -13.47
N HIS A 25 -7.57 -6.48 -14.27
CA HIS A 25 -7.07 -6.93 -15.58
C HIS A 25 -5.97 -7.99 -15.45
N SER A 26 -5.82 -8.86 -16.45
CA SER A 26 -4.64 -9.74 -16.56
C SER A 26 -3.35 -8.98 -16.86
N ASP A 27 -2.21 -9.64 -16.67
CA ASP A 27 -0.90 -9.08 -17.05
C ASP A 27 -0.83 -8.85 -18.57
N ALA A 28 -1.41 -9.76 -19.37
CA ALA A 28 -1.49 -9.66 -20.82
C ALA A 28 -2.30 -8.44 -21.26
N GLU A 29 -3.46 -8.19 -20.63
CA GLU A 29 -4.31 -7.05 -20.97
C GLU A 29 -3.67 -5.70 -20.57
N ILE A 30 -2.94 -5.67 -19.45
CA ILE A 30 -2.16 -4.49 -19.05
C ILE A 30 -1.07 -4.20 -20.08
N LEU A 31 -0.34 -5.21 -20.54
CA LEU A 31 0.80 -5.04 -21.44
C LEU A 31 0.40 -4.46 -22.81
N LYS A 32 -0.81 -4.75 -23.29
CA LYS A 32 -1.35 -4.16 -24.53
C LYS A 32 -1.55 -2.64 -24.43
N ASN A 33 -1.87 -2.14 -23.24
CA ASN A 33 -2.31 -0.77 -23.03
C ASN A 33 -1.23 0.14 -22.39
N LYS A 34 -0.33 -0.45 -21.59
CA LYS A 34 0.73 0.26 -20.86
C LYS A 34 1.94 -0.65 -20.59
N GLY A 35 2.98 -0.10 -19.96
CA GLY A 35 4.14 -0.88 -19.54
C GLY A 35 3.81 -1.99 -18.53
N PRO A 36 4.71 -2.97 -18.34
CA PRO A 36 4.43 -4.15 -17.53
C PRO A 36 4.12 -3.79 -16.08
N PRO A 37 3.22 -4.55 -15.41
CA PRO A 37 2.95 -4.36 -14.00
C PRO A 37 4.11 -4.86 -13.12
N VAL A 38 4.30 -4.23 -11.96
CA VAL A 38 5.31 -4.65 -10.95
C VAL A 38 4.90 -5.95 -10.25
N MET A 39 3.60 -6.10 -10.01
CA MET A 39 3.01 -7.25 -9.33
C MET A 39 2.31 -8.10 -10.39
N THR A 40 2.45 -9.42 -10.28
CA THR A 40 1.74 -10.36 -11.16
C THR A 40 0.23 -10.23 -10.97
N GLU A 41 -0.54 -10.69 -11.94
CA GLU A 41 -2.00 -10.66 -11.86
C GLU A 41 -2.54 -11.38 -10.62
N LYS A 42 -1.99 -12.55 -10.26
CA LYS A 42 -2.38 -13.30 -9.06
C LYS A 42 -2.12 -12.50 -7.78
N GLU A 43 -0.97 -11.85 -7.69
CA GLU A 43 -0.65 -10.97 -6.55
C GLU A 43 -1.61 -9.77 -6.50
N ARG A 44 -2.03 -9.23 -7.66
CA ARG A 44 -2.99 -8.12 -7.73
C ARG A 44 -4.40 -8.58 -7.33
N TYR A 45 -4.84 -9.76 -7.77
CA TYR A 45 -6.14 -10.32 -7.39
C TYR A 45 -6.22 -10.52 -5.88
N GLU A 46 -5.19 -11.11 -5.27
CA GLU A 46 -5.16 -11.33 -3.83
C GLU A 46 -5.12 -10.03 -3.02
N ALA A 47 -4.32 -9.04 -3.45
CA ALA A 47 -4.27 -7.75 -2.79
C ALA A 47 -5.64 -7.04 -2.78
N VAL A 48 -6.38 -7.11 -3.90
CA VAL A 48 -7.72 -6.52 -4.01
C VAL A 48 -8.72 -7.30 -3.15
N ARG A 49 -8.69 -8.63 -3.15
CA ARG A 49 -9.52 -9.48 -2.27
C ARG A 49 -9.26 -9.18 -0.79
N ALA A 50 -8.03 -8.87 -0.42
CA ALA A 50 -7.69 -8.55 0.97
C ALA A 50 -8.29 -7.23 1.45
N CYS A 51 -8.66 -6.32 0.55
CA CYS A 51 -9.27 -5.05 0.92
C CYS A 51 -10.68 -5.27 1.47
N LYS A 52 -10.96 -4.75 2.66
CA LYS A 52 -12.19 -5.05 3.42
C LYS A 52 -13.47 -4.48 2.83
N TRP A 53 -13.36 -3.52 1.91
CA TRP A 53 -14.52 -2.95 1.22
C TRP A 53 -14.91 -3.71 -0.05
N VAL A 54 -14.06 -4.65 -0.49
CA VAL A 54 -14.30 -5.45 -1.70
C VAL A 54 -15.06 -6.71 -1.31
N ASP A 55 -16.16 -7.01 -1.98
CA ASP A 55 -16.92 -8.23 -1.74
C ASP A 55 -16.54 -9.33 -2.75
N GLU A 56 -16.35 -8.94 -4.02
CA GLU A 56 -16.02 -9.85 -5.11
C GLU A 56 -14.91 -9.30 -6.01
N VAL A 57 -14.00 -10.18 -6.46
CA VAL A 57 -12.96 -9.84 -7.43
C VAL A 57 -13.17 -10.63 -8.70
N VAL A 58 -13.33 -9.90 -9.80
CA VAL A 58 -13.41 -10.44 -11.16
C VAL A 58 -12.02 -10.40 -11.77
N GLU A 59 -11.44 -11.58 -11.97
CA GLU A 59 -10.14 -11.74 -12.64
C GLU A 59 -10.28 -11.54 -14.16
N ASP A 60 -9.18 -11.14 -14.80
CA ASP A 60 -9.11 -10.86 -16.25
C ASP A 60 -10.23 -9.93 -16.76
N ALA A 61 -10.56 -8.89 -15.99
CA ALA A 61 -11.53 -7.91 -16.43
C ALA A 61 -11.02 -7.10 -17.64
N PRO A 62 -11.88 -6.76 -18.62
CA PRO A 62 -11.50 -5.93 -19.76
C PRO A 62 -10.89 -4.58 -19.35
N TYR A 63 -9.99 -4.03 -20.17
CA TYR A 63 -9.31 -2.77 -19.84
C TYR A 63 -10.26 -1.57 -19.75
N VAL A 64 -11.29 -1.56 -20.60
CA VAL A 64 -12.35 -0.55 -20.60
C VAL A 64 -13.61 -1.18 -20.02
N THR A 65 -14.32 -0.48 -19.14
CA THR A 65 -15.58 -0.99 -18.58
C THR A 65 -16.64 -1.13 -19.67
N GLN A 66 -17.22 -2.32 -19.78
CA GLN A 66 -18.25 -2.65 -20.75
C GLN A 66 -19.58 -2.94 -20.04
N LEU A 67 -20.69 -2.55 -20.66
CA LEU A 67 -22.03 -2.71 -20.09
C LEU A 67 -22.43 -4.18 -19.91
N ASP A 68 -22.03 -5.05 -20.83
CA ASP A 68 -22.28 -6.50 -20.77
C ASP A 68 -21.58 -7.16 -19.57
N VAL A 69 -20.36 -6.73 -19.23
CA VAL A 69 -19.66 -7.17 -18.02
C VAL A 69 -20.38 -6.65 -16.78
N MET A 70 -20.83 -5.39 -16.78
CA MET A 70 -21.62 -4.86 -15.66
C MET A 70 -22.90 -5.66 -15.45
N ASP A 71 -23.62 -5.99 -16.53
CA ASP A 71 -24.86 -6.76 -16.48
C ASP A 71 -24.62 -8.21 -16.03
N LYS A 72 -23.53 -8.84 -16.50
CA LYS A 72 -23.11 -10.19 -16.08
C LYS A 72 -22.92 -10.31 -14.57
N TYR A 73 -22.39 -9.27 -13.92
CA TYR A 73 -22.16 -9.24 -12.47
C TYR A 73 -23.22 -8.44 -11.71
N ASN A 74 -24.33 -8.08 -12.37
CA ASN A 74 -25.44 -7.31 -11.79
C ASN A 74 -24.99 -5.99 -11.12
N CYS A 75 -24.00 -5.32 -11.70
CA CYS A 75 -23.46 -4.05 -11.21
C CYS A 75 -24.27 -2.88 -11.77
N GLU A 76 -25.07 -2.21 -10.93
CA GLU A 76 -25.90 -1.07 -11.38
C GLU A 76 -25.07 0.13 -11.83
N ILE A 77 -23.98 0.42 -11.13
CA ILE A 77 -23.09 1.56 -11.42
C ILE A 77 -21.62 1.13 -11.53
N CYS A 78 -20.88 1.85 -12.35
CA CYS A 78 -19.42 1.85 -12.40
C CYS A 78 -18.92 3.10 -11.69
N VAL A 79 -17.90 2.93 -10.84
CA VAL A 79 -17.30 4.02 -10.08
C VAL A 79 -15.83 4.15 -10.47
N HIS A 80 -15.39 5.37 -10.80
CA HIS A 80 -13.99 5.67 -11.08
C HIS A 80 -13.52 6.94 -10.34
N GLY A 81 -12.20 7.17 -10.28
CA GLY A 81 -11.68 8.46 -9.84
C GLY A 81 -12.10 9.60 -10.77
N ASP A 82 -12.10 10.83 -10.24
CA ASP A 82 -12.35 12.08 -10.97
C ASP A 82 -11.20 12.52 -11.90
N ASP A 83 -10.20 11.65 -12.10
CA ASP A 83 -9.12 11.85 -13.06
C ASP A 83 -9.62 11.79 -14.51
N ILE A 84 -9.02 12.59 -15.39
CA ILE A 84 -9.30 12.56 -16.83
C ILE A 84 -8.87 11.21 -17.41
N SER A 85 -9.84 10.43 -17.90
CA SER A 85 -9.63 9.13 -18.53
C SER A 85 -9.99 9.20 -20.01
N THR A 86 -8.99 9.52 -20.83
CA THR A 86 -9.10 9.48 -22.30
C THR A 86 -8.41 8.24 -22.86
N THR A 87 -9.05 7.62 -23.86
CA THR A 87 -8.43 6.60 -24.72
C THR A 87 -7.25 7.19 -25.50
N PRO A 88 -6.38 6.37 -26.12
CA PRO A 88 -5.31 6.89 -26.99
C PRO A 88 -5.82 7.80 -28.11
N ASP A 89 -7.06 7.61 -28.55
CA ASP A 89 -7.73 8.41 -29.59
C ASP A 89 -8.35 9.71 -29.04
N GLY A 90 -8.19 10.00 -27.74
CA GLY A 90 -8.75 11.19 -27.09
C GLY A 90 -10.24 11.12 -26.75
N ARG A 91 -10.89 9.96 -26.97
CA ARG A 91 -12.30 9.74 -26.58
C ARG A 91 -12.41 9.38 -25.11
N ASP A 92 -13.55 9.69 -24.50
CA ASP A 92 -13.83 9.33 -23.12
C ASP A 92 -13.88 7.80 -22.96
N THR A 93 -13.03 7.25 -22.09
CA THR A 93 -12.97 5.80 -21.84
C THR A 93 -14.31 5.23 -21.37
N TYR A 94 -15.17 6.06 -20.76
CA TYR A 94 -16.43 5.63 -20.18
C TYR A 94 -17.66 6.19 -20.91
N GLU A 95 -17.51 6.64 -22.16
CA GLU A 95 -18.59 7.26 -22.95
C GLU A 95 -19.89 6.43 -22.92
N LEU A 96 -19.79 5.12 -23.18
CA LEU A 96 -20.96 4.22 -23.21
C LEU A 96 -21.61 4.07 -21.82
N VAL A 97 -20.81 3.98 -20.76
CA VAL A 97 -21.29 3.83 -19.38
C VAL A 97 -21.93 5.13 -18.87
N LYS A 98 -21.38 6.27 -19.29
CA LYS A 98 -21.94 7.60 -19.03
C LYS A 98 -23.26 7.81 -19.77
N ALA A 99 -23.33 7.45 -21.05
CA ALA A 99 -24.54 7.52 -21.85
C ALA A 99 -25.68 6.65 -21.27
N ALA A 100 -25.33 5.51 -20.65
CA ALA A 100 -26.28 4.66 -19.94
C ALA A 100 -26.70 5.19 -18.55
N GLY A 101 -26.15 6.32 -18.06
CA GLY A 101 -26.44 6.88 -16.73
C GLY A 101 -25.82 6.11 -15.56
N ARG A 102 -24.95 5.13 -15.85
CA ARG A 102 -24.39 4.16 -14.87
C ARG A 102 -22.98 4.51 -14.41
N PHE A 103 -22.48 5.72 -14.69
CA PHE A 103 -21.14 6.16 -14.26
C PHE A 103 -21.21 7.09 -13.05
N ARG A 104 -20.33 6.89 -12.06
CA ARG A 104 -20.14 7.75 -10.89
C ARG A 104 -18.66 8.02 -10.66
N THR A 105 -18.35 9.17 -10.07
CA THR A 105 -16.98 9.53 -9.73
C THR A 105 -16.78 9.62 -8.21
N VAL A 106 -15.57 9.33 -7.77
CA VAL A 106 -15.12 9.56 -6.40
C VAL A 106 -13.87 10.44 -6.39
N PRO A 107 -13.69 11.33 -5.41
CA PRO A 107 -12.51 12.17 -5.32
C PRO A 107 -11.21 11.36 -5.23
N ARG A 108 -10.20 11.78 -5.99
CA ARG A 108 -8.84 11.24 -5.89
C ARG A 108 -8.28 11.41 -4.48
N THR A 109 -7.54 10.39 -4.05
CA THR A 109 -6.82 10.44 -2.77
C THR A 109 -5.54 11.27 -2.90
N VAL A 110 -5.43 12.34 -2.11
CA VAL A 110 -4.24 13.21 -2.04
C VAL A 110 -3.13 12.54 -1.20
N GLY A 111 -1.87 12.73 -1.58
CA GLY A 111 -0.71 12.31 -0.78
C GLY A 111 -0.14 10.94 -1.13
N VAL A 112 -0.71 10.22 -2.11
CA VAL A 112 -0.12 8.97 -2.60
C VAL A 112 -0.42 8.73 -4.08
N SER A 113 0.57 8.27 -4.83
CA SER A 113 0.37 7.68 -6.15
C SER A 113 1.44 6.63 -6.45
N THR A 114 1.13 5.71 -7.37
CA THR A 114 2.13 4.72 -7.82
C THR A 114 3.37 5.40 -8.42
N THR A 115 3.21 6.53 -9.12
CA THR A 115 4.34 7.30 -9.67
C THR A 115 5.22 7.87 -8.56
N GLN A 116 4.63 8.39 -7.48
CA GLN A 116 5.38 8.87 -6.31
C GLN A 116 6.12 7.73 -5.63
N LEU A 117 5.47 6.60 -5.35
CA LEU A 117 6.10 5.45 -4.68
C LEU A 117 7.26 4.88 -5.51
N VAL A 118 7.07 4.71 -6.82
CA VAL A 118 8.16 4.31 -7.73
C VAL A 118 9.28 5.34 -7.72
N GLY A 119 8.95 6.64 -7.67
CA GLY A 119 9.94 7.71 -7.49
C GLY A 119 10.75 7.54 -6.21
N ARG A 120 10.10 7.32 -5.06
CA ARG A 120 10.77 7.10 -3.76
C ARG A 120 11.72 5.90 -3.82
N MET A 121 11.31 4.80 -4.45
CA MET A 121 12.15 3.60 -4.62
C MET A 121 13.32 3.80 -5.58
N LEU A 122 13.16 4.61 -6.64
CA LEU A 122 14.21 4.89 -7.61
C LEU A 122 15.23 5.94 -7.12
N LEU A 123 14.77 6.89 -6.30
CA LEU A 123 15.59 8.00 -5.80
C LEU A 123 16.19 7.74 -4.41
N LEU A 124 15.66 6.75 -3.67
CA LEU A 124 15.99 6.50 -2.26
C LEU A 124 15.89 7.78 -1.38
N THR A 125 14.97 8.70 -1.73
CA THR A 125 14.81 10.02 -1.10
C THR A 125 13.95 9.98 0.16
N LYS A 126 14.32 10.78 1.18
CA LYS A 126 13.62 10.93 2.47
C LYS A 126 12.59 12.06 2.53
N ASP A 127 12.31 12.78 1.45
CA ASP A 127 11.49 14.02 1.45
C ASP A 127 10.06 13.87 2.01
N HIS A 128 9.59 12.62 2.19
CA HIS A 128 8.26 12.28 2.66
C HIS A 128 8.20 11.86 4.14
N HIS A 129 9.35 11.64 4.80
CA HIS A 129 9.42 11.45 6.25
C HIS A 129 9.31 12.81 6.96
N GLU A 130 8.76 12.81 8.17
CA GLU A 130 8.79 14.02 9.00
C GLU A 130 10.23 14.45 9.24
N LYS A 131 10.50 15.76 9.17
CA LYS A 131 11.83 16.35 9.36
C LYS A 131 12.26 16.19 10.82
N TYR A 132 12.77 15.02 11.18
CA TYR A 132 13.48 14.80 12.43
C TYR A 132 14.99 14.79 12.18
N ASP A 133 15.55 15.99 12.32
CA ASP A 133 16.94 16.42 12.58
C ASP A 133 18.13 16.06 11.65
N ASN A 134 18.78 17.14 11.17
CA ASN A 134 20.22 17.49 11.24
C ASN A 134 21.33 16.44 11.04
N ASP A 135 21.08 15.30 10.41
CA ASP A 135 22.14 14.31 10.25
C ASP A 135 23.00 14.58 8.99
N GLN A 136 24.22 15.08 9.21
CA GLN A 136 25.26 15.30 8.17
C GLN A 136 25.68 14.00 7.43
N SER A 137 25.15 12.85 7.85
CA SER A 137 25.33 11.54 7.22
C SER A 137 24.69 11.45 5.82
N ALA A 138 23.74 12.33 5.48
CA ALA A 138 23.13 12.39 4.15
C ALA A 138 24.12 12.72 3.03
N LEU A 139 25.24 13.38 3.35
CA LEU A 139 26.23 13.81 2.35
C LEU A 139 27.16 12.68 1.88
N SER A 140 27.32 11.59 2.67
CA SER A 140 28.30 10.55 2.35
C SER A 140 27.78 9.52 1.35
N VAL A 141 26.45 9.27 1.30
CA VAL A 141 25.82 8.37 0.31
C VAL A 141 25.63 9.07 -1.04
N MET A 142 25.65 10.40 -1.07
CA MET A 142 25.59 11.23 -2.29
C MET A 142 26.87 11.18 -3.15
N THR A 143 27.93 10.50 -2.71
CA THR A 143 29.20 10.40 -3.46
C THR A 143 29.21 9.33 -4.57
N GLN A 144 28.09 8.63 -4.82
CA GLN A 144 27.99 7.78 -6.01
C GLN A 144 27.78 8.65 -7.27
N PRO A 145 28.66 8.57 -8.29
CA PRO A 145 28.61 9.43 -9.48
C PRO A 145 27.27 9.40 -10.23
N ASN A 146 26.49 8.32 -10.11
CA ASN A 146 25.21 8.11 -10.80
C ASN A 146 23.99 8.71 -10.07
N LEU A 147 24.13 9.23 -8.85
CA LEU A 147 23.03 9.82 -8.07
C LEU A 147 22.99 11.36 -8.20
N ILE A 148 24.12 12.01 -8.44
CA ILE A 148 24.24 13.48 -8.57
C ILE A 148 23.56 14.01 -9.84
N GLU A 149 23.56 13.25 -10.94
CA GLU A 149 22.85 13.63 -12.17
C GLU A 149 21.31 13.71 -11.99
N MET A 150 20.76 13.08 -10.94
CA MET A 150 19.31 13.07 -10.69
C MET A 150 18.82 14.29 -9.89
N THR A 151 19.68 14.92 -9.10
CA THR A 151 19.30 16.06 -8.26
C THR A 151 19.41 17.41 -8.97
N GLU A 152 20.37 17.58 -9.90
CA GLU A 152 20.54 18.86 -10.62
C GLU A 152 19.56 19.08 -11.78
N GLY A 153 18.87 18.03 -12.27
CA GLY A 153 17.90 18.12 -13.37
C GLY A 153 16.42 18.12 -12.97
N SER A 154 16.11 17.94 -11.69
CA SER A 154 14.73 17.76 -11.22
C SER A 154 13.99 19.09 -11.14
N LYS A 155 13.45 19.57 -12.27
CA LYS A 155 12.38 20.57 -12.24
C LYS A 155 11.29 20.06 -11.28
N PRO A 156 10.71 20.89 -10.40
CA PRO A 156 9.58 20.47 -9.58
C PRO A 156 8.50 19.94 -10.52
N LYS A 157 8.09 18.69 -10.31
CA LYS A 157 7.05 18.04 -11.12
C LYS A 157 5.81 18.93 -11.13
N GLN A 158 5.40 19.34 -12.33
CA GLN A 158 4.36 20.36 -12.50
C GLN A 158 2.94 19.79 -12.41
N SER A 159 2.78 18.46 -12.55
CA SER A 159 1.48 17.82 -12.44
C SER A 159 1.06 17.66 -10.96
N PRO A 160 -0.15 18.13 -10.57
CA PRO A 160 -0.67 17.92 -9.22
C PRO A 160 -0.95 16.43 -8.92
N TYR A 161 -0.98 15.56 -9.95
CA TYR A 161 -1.28 14.14 -9.84
C TYR A 161 -0.03 13.25 -9.64
N THR A 162 1.15 13.74 -10.03
CA THR A 162 2.44 13.02 -9.93
C THR A 162 3.54 13.73 -9.14
N GLY A 163 3.32 14.99 -8.74
CA GLY A 163 4.18 15.72 -7.80
C GLY A 163 4.30 15.00 -6.46
N VAL A 164 5.41 15.17 -5.73
CA VAL A 164 5.65 14.50 -4.43
C VAL A 164 4.80 15.18 -3.35
N GLY A 165 3.50 14.89 -3.35
CA GLY A 165 2.59 15.35 -2.29
C GLY A 165 2.86 14.59 -1.01
N GLN A 166 3.22 15.29 0.06
CA GLN A 166 3.33 14.70 1.39
C GLN A 166 1.93 14.36 1.90
N TYR A 167 1.72 13.13 2.36
CA TYR A 167 0.47 12.76 3.02
C TYR A 167 0.37 13.47 4.38
N LEU A 168 -0.74 14.19 4.60
CA LEU A 168 -1.06 14.81 5.88
C LEU A 168 -2.08 13.94 6.64
N PRO A 169 -1.69 13.30 7.75
CA PRO A 169 -2.59 12.47 8.52
C PRO A 169 -3.71 13.30 9.14
N THR A 170 -4.93 12.76 9.14
CA THR A 170 -6.08 13.36 9.83
C THR A 170 -6.83 12.29 10.61
N SER A 171 -7.35 12.65 11.78
CA SER A 171 -8.21 11.76 12.58
C SER A 171 -9.38 11.24 11.76
N ARG A 172 -10.00 12.10 10.92
CA ARG A 172 -11.06 11.72 9.99
C ARG A 172 -10.67 10.57 9.07
N ARG A 173 -9.45 10.58 8.50
CA ARG A 173 -9.00 9.54 7.59
C ARG A 173 -8.77 8.22 8.32
N ILE A 174 -8.22 8.27 9.53
CA ILE A 174 -8.03 7.10 10.39
C ILE A 174 -9.40 6.47 10.70
N VAL A 175 -10.36 7.26 11.19
CA VAL A 175 -11.73 6.77 11.50
C VAL A 175 -12.42 6.15 10.28
N GLN A 176 -12.23 6.70 9.08
CA GLN A 176 -12.77 6.12 7.84
C GLN A 176 -12.16 4.75 7.49
N PHE A 177 -10.94 4.49 7.95
CA PHE A 177 -10.21 3.26 7.72
C PHE A 177 -10.29 2.28 8.90
N SER A 178 -10.59 2.72 10.11
CA SER A 178 -10.72 1.85 11.27
C SER A 178 -11.96 0.96 11.18
N SER A 179 -11.86 -0.25 11.75
CA SER A 179 -13.06 -1.03 12.08
C SER A 179 -13.79 -0.34 13.25
N LYS A 180 -15.10 -0.57 13.40
CA LYS A 180 -15.88 -0.03 14.54
C LYS A 180 -16.07 -1.06 15.67
N HIS A 181 -15.42 -2.21 15.55
CA HIS A 181 -15.64 -3.34 16.43
C HIS A 181 -14.50 -3.39 17.46
N GLU A 182 -14.91 -3.40 18.73
CA GLU A 182 -14.03 -3.64 19.87
C GLU A 182 -14.04 -5.15 20.20
N PRO A 183 -12.95 -5.70 20.75
CA PRO A 183 -12.91 -7.09 21.16
C PRO A 183 -13.88 -7.33 22.32
N ALA A 184 -14.67 -8.41 22.25
CA ALA A 184 -15.46 -8.86 23.38
C ALA A 184 -14.54 -9.36 24.52
N SER A 185 -15.03 -9.37 25.75
CA SER A 185 -14.25 -9.86 26.90
C SER A 185 -13.87 -11.35 26.81
N THR A 186 -14.52 -12.09 25.91
CA THR A 186 -14.26 -13.51 25.63
C THR A 186 -13.39 -13.75 24.40
N ASP A 187 -13.13 -12.70 23.62
CA ASP A 187 -12.37 -12.81 22.37
C ASP A 187 -10.90 -13.06 22.70
N LYS A 188 -10.29 -13.99 21.96
CA LYS A 188 -8.86 -14.24 22.05
C LYS A 188 -8.10 -13.24 21.19
N ILE A 189 -7.29 -12.39 21.82
CA ILE A 189 -6.56 -11.31 21.16
C ILE A 189 -5.19 -11.79 20.68
N VAL A 190 -4.98 -11.66 19.38
CA VAL A 190 -3.72 -11.95 18.69
C VAL A 190 -3.03 -10.64 18.36
N TYR A 191 -1.73 -10.56 18.61
CA TYR A 191 -0.88 -9.46 18.21
C TYR A 191 0.18 -9.93 17.22
N ILE A 192 0.39 -9.15 16.17
CA ILE A 192 1.50 -9.31 15.22
C ILE A 192 2.05 -7.95 14.86
N ASP A 193 3.35 -7.80 14.73
CA ASP A 193 3.98 -6.54 14.35
C ASP A 193 4.99 -6.65 13.22
N GLY A 194 5.37 -5.48 12.72
CA GLY A 194 6.35 -5.36 11.67
C GLY A 194 6.37 -3.98 11.02
N THR A 195 7.19 -3.86 9.98
CA THR A 195 7.23 -2.64 9.19
C THR A 195 5.93 -2.43 8.40
N PHE A 196 5.42 -3.48 7.74
CA PHE A 196 4.27 -3.38 6.81
C PHE A 196 4.45 -2.31 5.70
N ASP A 197 5.69 -2.13 5.24
CA ASP A 197 6.02 -1.21 4.15
C ASP A 197 5.59 -1.77 2.78
N LEU A 198 5.21 -0.87 1.86
CA LEU A 198 4.59 -1.20 0.57
C LEU A 198 3.60 -2.37 0.66
N PHE A 199 2.68 -2.31 1.62
CA PHE A 199 1.79 -3.41 2.02
C PHE A 199 1.34 -4.32 0.85
N HIS A 200 1.80 -5.58 0.89
CA HIS A 200 1.77 -6.51 -0.25
C HIS A 200 1.19 -7.87 0.14
N VAL A 201 1.08 -8.79 -0.83
CA VAL A 201 0.43 -10.10 -0.61
C VAL A 201 1.12 -10.97 0.45
N GLY A 202 2.43 -10.84 0.64
CA GLY A 202 3.13 -11.45 1.77
C GLY A 202 2.56 -11.02 3.13
N HIS A 203 2.33 -9.72 3.32
CA HIS A 203 1.67 -9.20 4.52
C HIS A 203 0.21 -9.67 4.62
N VAL A 204 -0.54 -9.66 3.50
CA VAL A 204 -1.92 -10.16 3.49
C VAL A 204 -1.99 -11.62 3.96
N ALA A 205 -1.12 -12.48 3.43
CA ALA A 205 -1.14 -13.90 3.75
C ALA A 205 -0.73 -14.17 5.19
N ILE A 206 0.31 -13.48 5.71
CA ILE A 206 0.71 -13.68 7.11
C ILE A 206 -0.35 -13.16 8.09
N LEU A 207 -1.02 -12.04 7.80
CA LEU A 207 -2.12 -11.54 8.62
C LEU A 207 -3.32 -12.48 8.58
N ARG A 208 -3.60 -13.10 7.42
CA ARG A 208 -4.63 -14.15 7.30
C ARG A 208 -4.31 -15.34 8.20
N GLU A 209 -3.06 -15.80 8.25
CA GLU A 209 -2.66 -16.89 9.15
C GLU A 209 -2.69 -16.47 10.62
N ALA A 210 -2.22 -15.27 10.96
CA ALA A 210 -2.27 -14.74 12.32
C ALA A 210 -3.71 -14.63 12.84
N LYS A 211 -4.65 -14.15 12.01
CA LYS A 211 -6.08 -14.06 12.35
C LYS A 211 -6.70 -15.41 12.70
N LYS A 212 -6.17 -16.55 12.24
CA LYS A 212 -6.67 -17.89 12.61
C LYS A 212 -6.32 -18.30 14.05
N LEU A 213 -5.41 -17.59 14.70
CA LEU A 213 -4.94 -17.94 16.05
C LEU A 213 -5.87 -17.43 17.17
N GLY A 214 -6.86 -16.59 16.84
CA GLY A 214 -7.82 -16.01 17.78
C GLY A 214 -8.93 -15.25 17.06
N ASP A 215 -9.65 -14.41 17.80
CA ASP A 215 -10.88 -13.78 17.36
C ASP A 215 -10.67 -12.30 16.98
N TYR A 216 -9.64 -11.66 17.55
CA TYR A 216 -9.29 -10.26 17.30
C TYR A 216 -7.80 -10.13 16.99
N LEU A 217 -7.44 -9.50 15.86
CA LEU A 217 -6.06 -9.30 15.41
C LEU A 217 -5.68 -7.82 15.51
N ILE A 218 -4.78 -7.53 16.45
CA ILE A 218 -4.09 -6.25 16.59
C ILE A 218 -2.80 -6.31 15.79
N VAL A 219 -2.62 -5.34 14.88
CA VAL A 219 -1.40 -5.24 14.07
C VAL A 219 -0.55 -4.05 14.51
N GLY A 220 0.63 -4.32 15.07
CA GLY A 220 1.61 -3.31 15.46
C GLY A 220 2.41 -2.78 14.27
N VAL A 221 2.34 -1.48 13.99
CA VAL A 221 3.10 -0.85 12.91
C VAL A 221 4.27 -0.09 13.51
N LEU A 222 5.49 -0.56 13.24
CA LEU A 222 6.72 0.01 13.80
C LEU A 222 6.93 1.48 13.34
N PRO A 223 7.45 2.38 14.20
CA PRO A 223 7.84 3.75 13.85
C PRO A 223 8.88 3.85 12.73
N ASP A 224 8.91 4.99 12.02
CA ASP A 224 9.84 5.21 10.89
C ASP A 224 11.30 5.23 11.32
N ASP A 225 11.62 5.86 12.46
CA ASP A 225 12.96 5.96 13.03
C ASP A 225 13.51 4.59 13.44
N VAL A 226 12.67 3.77 14.10
CA VAL A 226 13.01 2.38 14.45
C VAL A 226 13.29 1.59 13.17
N VAL A 227 12.40 1.65 12.17
CA VAL A 227 12.59 0.94 10.91
C VAL A 227 13.86 1.40 10.19
N ASN A 228 14.13 2.71 10.18
CA ASN A 228 15.33 3.27 9.55
C ASN A 228 16.60 2.79 10.26
N GLN A 229 16.60 2.75 11.60
CA GLN A 229 17.72 2.23 12.39
C GLN A 229 17.99 0.76 12.07
N LYS A 230 16.94 -0.06 11.95
CA LYS A 230 17.08 -1.51 11.74
C LYS A 230 17.33 -1.92 10.28
N LYS A 231 16.80 -1.21 9.29
CA LYS A 231 16.95 -1.54 7.85
C LYS A 231 17.99 -0.68 7.12
N GLY A 232 18.33 0.47 7.67
CA GLY A 232 19.28 1.42 7.08
C GLY A 232 18.65 2.41 6.11
N PHE A 233 19.53 3.18 5.44
CA PHE A 233 19.18 4.38 4.68
C PHE A 233 18.23 4.07 3.49
N GLY A 234 17.11 4.81 3.42
CA GLY A 234 16.08 4.70 2.37
C GLY A 234 14.79 3.97 2.80
N TRP A 235 14.75 3.39 4.00
CA TRP A 235 13.57 2.69 4.54
C TRP A 235 12.93 3.44 5.72
N PRO A 236 11.60 3.33 5.91
CA PRO A 236 10.62 2.73 5.00
C PRO A 236 10.32 3.61 3.77
N VAL A 237 9.75 3.04 2.70
CA VAL A 237 9.32 3.77 1.48
C VAL A 237 8.01 4.53 1.73
N MET A 238 7.14 4.00 2.57
CA MET A 238 5.94 4.65 3.09
C MET A 238 6.16 5.06 4.54
N ASN A 239 5.77 6.29 4.90
CA ASN A 239 5.84 6.74 6.28
C ASN A 239 4.84 5.99 7.18
N LEU A 240 4.99 6.16 8.50
CA LEU A 240 4.17 5.48 9.51
C LEU A 240 2.66 5.58 9.21
N HIS A 241 2.17 6.77 8.90
CA HIS A 241 0.74 6.99 8.69
C HIS A 241 0.23 6.40 7.37
N GLU A 242 1.04 6.39 6.30
CA GLU A 242 0.73 5.71 5.05
C GLU A 242 0.67 4.18 5.23
N ARG A 243 1.56 3.62 6.04
CA ARG A 243 1.59 2.18 6.38
C ARG A 243 0.39 1.78 7.23
N VAL A 244 0.04 2.59 8.24
CA VAL A 244 -1.15 2.39 9.08
C VAL A 244 -2.41 2.31 8.22
N LEU A 245 -2.63 3.25 7.29
CA LEU A 245 -3.80 3.19 6.40
C LEU A 245 -3.79 1.97 5.48
N SER A 246 -2.60 1.54 5.06
CA SER A 246 -2.46 0.35 4.23
C SER A 246 -2.86 -0.91 5.01
N VAL A 247 -2.41 -1.06 6.26
CA VAL A 247 -2.79 -2.17 7.14
C VAL A 247 -4.27 -2.13 7.50
N LEU A 248 -4.82 -0.96 7.89
CA LEU A 248 -6.24 -0.80 8.24
C LEU A 248 -7.19 -1.14 7.08
N SER A 249 -6.71 -1.10 5.84
CA SER A 249 -7.51 -1.50 4.67
C SER A 249 -7.67 -3.01 4.51
N CYS A 250 -6.82 -3.80 5.18
CA CYS A 250 -6.84 -5.25 5.14
C CYS A 250 -8.00 -5.81 5.98
N ARG A 251 -8.77 -6.74 5.44
CA ARG A 251 -9.91 -7.38 6.14
C ARG A 251 -9.53 -8.25 7.32
N TYR A 252 -8.26 -8.65 7.42
CA TYR A 252 -7.77 -9.51 8.49
C TYR A 252 -7.29 -8.71 9.72
N ALA A 253 -7.07 -7.40 9.58
CA ALA A 253 -6.64 -6.52 10.67
C ALA A 253 -7.86 -5.85 11.30
N ASP A 254 -8.12 -6.10 12.58
CA ASP A 254 -9.24 -5.49 13.31
C ASP A 254 -8.82 -4.15 13.90
N GLU A 255 -7.60 -4.09 14.44
CA GLU A 255 -7.00 -2.90 15.04
C GLU A 255 -5.53 -2.72 14.65
N VAL A 256 -5.05 -1.48 14.74
CA VAL A 256 -3.65 -1.13 14.47
C VAL A 256 -3.10 -0.30 15.62
N ILE A 257 -1.97 -0.75 16.18
CA ILE A 257 -1.16 0.06 17.10
C ILE A 257 -0.22 0.92 16.25
N ILE A 258 -0.44 2.24 16.30
CA ILE A 258 0.35 3.23 15.57
C ILE A 258 1.62 3.52 16.37
N GLY A 259 2.78 3.11 15.84
CA GLY A 259 4.06 3.30 16.52
C GLY A 259 4.33 2.23 17.58
N ALA A 260 4.17 0.97 17.19
CA ALA A 260 4.45 -0.17 18.08
C ALA A 260 5.93 -0.23 18.50
N PRO A 261 6.24 -0.61 19.75
CA PRO A 261 7.61 -0.74 20.19
C PRO A 261 8.33 -1.88 19.47
N TRP A 262 9.66 -1.77 19.32
CA TRP A 262 10.47 -2.87 18.79
C TRP A 262 10.47 -4.11 19.70
N SER A 263 10.53 -3.90 21.01
CA SER A 263 10.56 -4.98 22.01
C SER A 263 9.30 -4.94 22.86
N LEU A 264 8.65 -6.09 23.01
CA LEU A 264 7.40 -6.20 23.76
C LEU A 264 7.67 -6.31 25.26
N THR A 265 6.94 -5.54 26.06
CA THR A 265 7.03 -5.56 27.53
C THR A 265 5.85 -6.31 28.15
N GLU A 266 6.01 -6.79 29.39
CA GLU A 266 4.89 -7.41 30.13
C GLU A 266 3.73 -6.41 30.31
N GLN A 267 4.05 -5.12 30.49
CA GLN A 267 3.07 -4.05 30.59
C GLN A 267 2.29 -3.86 29.28
N PHE A 268 2.97 -3.85 28.13
CA PHE A 268 2.32 -3.76 26.82
C PHE A 268 1.33 -4.91 26.60
N ILE A 269 1.76 -6.15 26.88
CA ILE A 269 0.94 -7.36 26.73
C ILE A 269 -0.31 -7.26 27.61
N LYS A 270 -0.16 -6.78 28.85
CA LYS A 270 -1.26 -6.61 29.79
C LYS A 270 -2.24 -5.51 29.38
N ASP A 271 -1.73 -4.34 28.98
CA ASP A 271 -2.56 -3.19 28.61
C ASP A 271 -3.38 -3.43 27.35
N GLN A 272 -2.77 -4.12 26.37
CA GLN A 272 -3.43 -4.52 25.12
C GLN A 272 -4.18 -5.85 25.24
N ARG A 273 -4.14 -6.51 26.42
CA ARG A 273 -4.76 -7.81 26.70
C ARG A 273 -4.40 -8.89 25.66
N VAL A 274 -3.13 -8.95 25.26
CA VAL A 274 -2.67 -9.88 24.22
C VAL A 274 -2.58 -11.30 24.78
N ASP A 275 -3.31 -12.24 24.16
CA ASP A 275 -3.28 -13.66 24.49
C ASP A 275 -2.24 -14.44 23.68
N VAL A 276 -1.98 -14.00 22.45
CA VAL A 276 -1.02 -14.64 21.53
C VAL A 276 -0.22 -13.59 20.79
N VAL A 277 1.10 -13.76 20.74
CA VAL A 277 1.98 -12.99 19.85
C VAL A 277 2.36 -13.88 18.67
N ALA A 278 1.97 -13.50 17.47
CA ALA A 278 2.30 -14.21 16.24
C ALA A 278 3.57 -13.65 15.60
N ARG A 279 4.46 -14.53 15.13
CA ARG A 279 5.69 -14.16 14.42
C ARG A 279 5.79 -14.92 13.10
N GLY A 280 5.93 -14.20 11.99
CA GLY A 280 6.09 -14.79 10.67
C GLY A 280 7.47 -15.41 10.45
N SER A 281 7.56 -16.42 9.59
CA SER A 281 8.82 -17.11 9.28
C SER A 281 9.70 -16.42 8.22
N ILE A 282 9.22 -15.33 7.62
CA ILE A 282 9.94 -14.58 6.59
C ILE A 282 10.24 -13.17 7.09
N ASN A 283 11.52 -12.82 7.08
CA ASN A 283 12.02 -11.48 7.36
C ASN A 283 12.51 -10.81 6.08
N ASP A 284 12.34 -9.49 5.99
CA ASP A 284 12.88 -8.72 4.87
C ASP A 284 14.42 -8.69 4.96
N PRO A 285 15.17 -9.05 3.89
CA PRO A 285 16.62 -9.09 3.92
C PRO A 285 17.27 -7.71 4.13
N ALA A 286 16.52 -6.61 4.05
CA ALA A 286 17.01 -5.28 4.38
C ALA A 286 17.33 -5.09 5.87
N TYR A 287 16.78 -5.93 6.76
CA TYR A 287 17.09 -5.85 8.19
C TYR A 287 18.57 -6.14 8.45
N LYS A 288 19.23 -5.23 9.17
CA LYS A 288 20.63 -5.29 9.61
C LYS A 288 20.74 -5.58 11.11
N VAL A 289 19.86 -6.43 11.60
CA VAL A 289 19.81 -6.86 13.01
C VAL A 289 20.39 -8.26 13.12
N THR A 290 20.98 -8.57 14.27
CA THR A 290 21.43 -9.94 14.55
C THR A 290 20.23 -10.83 14.90
N ASP A 291 20.40 -12.15 14.75
CA ASP A 291 19.39 -13.12 15.17
C ASP A 291 19.08 -12.99 16.67
N ASP A 292 20.10 -12.66 17.47
CA ASP A 292 19.94 -12.41 18.91
C ASP A 292 19.07 -11.18 19.16
N GLU A 293 19.34 -10.06 18.49
CA GLU A 293 18.55 -8.83 18.63
C GLU A 293 17.09 -9.03 18.19
N PHE A 294 16.86 -9.82 17.15
CA PHE A 294 15.52 -10.19 16.71
C PHE A 294 14.84 -11.15 17.69
N SER A 295 15.56 -12.10 18.26
CA SER A 295 15.05 -13.00 19.30
C SER A 295 14.70 -12.23 20.58
N ASP A 296 15.51 -11.25 20.97
CA ASP A 296 15.34 -10.44 22.16
C ASP A 296 14.08 -9.57 22.10
N ALA A 297 13.70 -9.10 20.91
CA ALA A 297 12.44 -8.39 20.68
C ALA A 297 11.20 -9.18 21.17
N PHE A 298 11.27 -10.51 21.11
CA PHE A 298 10.21 -11.44 21.52
C PHE A 298 10.51 -12.21 22.82
N ALA A 299 11.51 -11.79 23.60
CA ALA A 299 11.91 -12.48 24.82
C ALA A 299 10.78 -12.59 25.85
N VAL A 300 10.01 -11.52 26.05
CA VAL A 300 8.88 -11.50 26.99
C VAL A 300 7.74 -12.44 26.55
N PRO A 301 7.20 -12.34 25.32
CA PRO A 301 6.21 -13.30 24.82
C PRO A 301 6.67 -14.76 24.91
N LYS A 302 7.96 -15.03 24.66
CA LYS A 302 8.56 -16.36 24.76
C LYS A 302 8.58 -16.86 26.22
N LYS A 303 8.99 -16.01 27.17
CA LYS A 303 8.95 -16.30 28.62
C LYS A 303 7.53 -16.59 29.11
N LEU A 304 6.54 -15.86 28.60
CA LEU A 304 5.12 -16.04 28.95
C LEU A 304 4.46 -17.23 28.23
N GLY A 305 5.13 -17.88 27.27
CA GLY A 305 4.58 -19.02 26.52
C GLY A 305 3.50 -18.64 25.49
N ILE A 306 3.37 -17.36 25.16
CA ILE A 306 2.34 -16.84 24.25
C ILE A 306 2.85 -16.57 22.82
N LEU A 307 4.16 -16.71 22.58
CA LEU A 307 4.74 -16.60 21.24
C LEU A 307 4.36 -17.80 20.37
N LYS A 308 3.87 -17.53 19.15
CA LYS A 308 3.54 -18.51 18.12
C LYS A 308 4.21 -18.16 16.81
N ASP A 309 5.13 -19.02 16.40
CA ASP A 309 5.71 -18.97 15.06
C ASP A 309 4.70 -19.49 14.03
N ILE A 310 4.48 -18.71 12.98
CA ILE A 310 3.59 -19.05 11.87
C ILE A 310 4.36 -19.01 10.54
N GLN A 311 4.15 -20.03 9.72
CA GLN A 311 4.80 -20.12 8.42
C GLN A 311 4.19 -19.11 7.45
N SER A 312 5.01 -18.21 6.90
CA SER A 312 4.56 -17.28 5.87
C SER A 312 4.24 -18.03 4.57
N PRO A 313 3.01 -17.92 4.03
CA PRO A 313 2.64 -18.61 2.78
C PRO A 313 3.36 -18.08 1.54
N HIS A 314 3.84 -16.83 1.59
CA HIS A 314 4.62 -16.19 0.52
C HIS A 314 5.95 -15.69 1.07
N SER A 315 6.99 -15.79 0.23
CA SER A 315 8.33 -15.29 0.53
C SER A 315 8.56 -13.84 0.11
N ILE A 316 7.60 -13.19 -0.57
CA ILE A 316 7.76 -11.83 -1.10
C ILE A 316 7.97 -10.81 0.03
N THR A 317 8.99 -9.99 -0.13
CA THR A 317 9.38 -8.92 0.78
C THR A 317 9.29 -7.54 0.11
N THR A 318 9.45 -6.48 0.90
CA THR A 318 9.52 -5.12 0.36
C THR A 318 10.77 -4.95 -0.50
N SER A 319 11.89 -5.56 -0.09
CA SER A 319 13.12 -5.65 -0.88
C SER A 319 12.90 -6.28 -2.26
N ASP A 320 12.14 -7.38 -2.37
CA ASP A 320 11.86 -8.01 -3.66
C ASP A 320 11.07 -7.08 -4.59
N ILE A 321 10.10 -6.34 -4.04
CA ILE A 321 9.30 -5.36 -4.80
C ILE A 321 10.19 -4.24 -5.33
N VAL A 322 11.09 -3.71 -4.48
CA VAL A 322 12.06 -2.69 -4.88
C VAL A 322 12.98 -3.23 -5.97
N GLN A 323 13.50 -4.46 -5.82
CA GLN A 323 14.33 -5.10 -6.84
C GLN A 323 13.61 -5.30 -8.17
N ARG A 324 12.33 -5.71 -8.17
CA ARG A 324 11.50 -5.80 -9.40
C ARG A 324 11.39 -4.45 -10.11
N ILE A 325 11.32 -3.35 -9.35
CA ILE A 325 11.28 -1.99 -9.92
C ILE A 325 12.64 -1.57 -10.46
N ILE A 326 13.71 -1.82 -9.72
CA ILE A 326 15.08 -1.48 -10.14
C ILE A 326 15.48 -2.27 -11.40
N ALA A 327 15.19 -3.57 -11.45
CA ALA A 327 15.47 -4.42 -12.61
C ALA A 327 14.82 -3.91 -13.90
N ASN A 328 13.69 -3.20 -13.78
CA ASN A 328 12.95 -2.63 -14.90
C ASN A 328 13.00 -1.08 -14.91
N ARG A 329 14.04 -0.48 -14.29
CA ARG A 329 14.17 0.97 -14.09
C ARG A 329 13.95 1.77 -15.36
N ALA A 330 14.61 1.41 -16.46
CA ALA A 330 14.51 2.13 -17.73
C ALA A 330 13.07 2.20 -18.25
N GLN A 331 12.33 1.09 -18.16
CA GLN A 331 10.94 1.01 -18.59
C GLN A 331 10.01 1.83 -17.68
N PHE A 332 10.24 1.79 -16.35
CA PHE A 332 9.42 2.55 -15.40
C PHE A 332 9.67 4.06 -15.48
N VAL A 333 10.90 4.48 -15.70
CA VAL A 333 11.24 5.89 -15.97
C VAL A 333 10.53 6.34 -17.24
N ALA A 334 10.68 5.64 -18.36
CA ALA A 334 10.02 5.99 -19.62
C ALA A 334 8.48 6.05 -19.49
N ARG A 335 7.87 5.07 -18.80
CA ARG A 335 6.42 5.04 -18.53
C ARG A 335 5.97 6.25 -17.71
N ASN A 336 6.71 6.60 -16.65
CA ASN A 336 6.37 7.72 -15.78
C ASN A 336 6.48 9.06 -16.52
N THR A 337 7.54 9.25 -17.31
CA THR A 337 7.73 10.45 -18.13
C THR A 337 6.59 10.62 -19.15
N LYS A 338 6.20 9.54 -19.86
CA LYS A 338 5.08 9.58 -20.81
C LYS A 338 3.75 9.92 -20.13
N LYS A 339 3.51 9.38 -18.93
CA LYS A 339 2.30 9.66 -18.15
C LYS A 339 2.24 11.13 -17.71
N GLU A 340 3.33 11.66 -17.18
CA GLU A 340 3.41 13.06 -16.73
C GLU A 340 3.18 14.03 -17.90
N ALA A 341 3.77 13.76 -19.08
CA ALA A 341 3.54 14.57 -20.28
C ALA A 341 2.07 14.56 -20.71
N LYS A 342 1.40 13.40 -20.67
CA LYS A 342 -0.03 13.29 -21.00
C LYS A 342 -0.90 14.08 -20.02
N GLU A 343 -0.68 13.94 -18.71
CA GLU A 343 -1.43 14.67 -17.68
C GLU A 343 -1.30 16.18 -17.85
N ILE A 344 -0.10 16.69 -18.15
CA ILE A 344 0.13 18.12 -18.41
C ILE A 344 -0.67 18.55 -19.64
N GLN A 345 -0.65 17.77 -20.72
CA GLN A 345 -1.42 18.09 -21.94
C GLN A 345 -2.93 18.13 -21.67
N ASP A 346 -3.46 17.17 -20.92
CA ASP A 346 -4.89 17.09 -20.59
C ASP A 346 -5.33 18.28 -19.71
N ILE A 347 -4.51 18.70 -18.73
CA ILE A 347 -4.77 19.90 -17.91
C ILE A 347 -4.83 21.18 -18.75
N HIS A 348 -3.98 21.28 -19.78
CA HIS A 348 -3.99 22.47 -20.65
C HIS A 348 -5.23 22.51 -21.54
N LYS A 349 -5.76 21.35 -21.97
CA LYS A 349 -6.98 21.27 -22.78
C LYS A 349 -8.26 21.60 -22.01
N ASP A 350 -8.31 21.28 -20.72
CA ASP A 350 -9.48 21.55 -19.87
C ASP A 350 -9.59 23.04 -19.46
N LYS A 351 -8.52 23.81 -19.67
CA LYS A 351 -8.47 25.27 -19.42
C LYS A 351 -8.77 26.14 -20.65
N THR A 352 -8.88 25.54 -21.83
CA THR A 352 -9.26 26.19 -23.10
C THR A 352 -10.66 25.78 -23.49
#